data_AF-A0A2D3ULE6-F1
#
_entry.id   AF-A0A2D3ULE6-F1
#
_cell.length_a   1.000
_cell.length_b   1.000
_cell.length_c   1.000
_cell.angle_alpha   90.00
_cell.angle_beta   90.00
_cell.angle_gamma   90.00
#
_symmetry.space_group_name_H-M   'P 1'
#
loop_
_entity.id
_entity.type
_entity.pdbx_description
1 polymer ?
#
loop_
_entity_poly.entity_id
_entity_poly.type
_entity_poly.pdbx_seq_one_letter_code
_entity_poly.pdbx_strand_id
1 'polypeptide(L)'
;MTMKAKQTISLQEKLRARLRKEIPVSKERKVTWKLENLAAEAQALHIEGKDIRAHVETITSRVATTLPPSSPPPNREPLFRADGQTAPPSQYEAELKAYNNLLQDWQVHQKDIKNFGKRVDRFAIALKTLKKRYGSSGSGKAFCDTDHQLESSGNALHNLQEQRGDIETAVAKIRLPVEKTRR
;
A
#
# COMPACT_ATOMS: atom_id res chain seq x y z
N MET A 1 58.20 -4.83 -37.94
CA MET A 1 57.05 -4.00 -38.36
C MET A 1 55.81 -4.88 -38.42
N THR A 2 54.91 -4.78 -37.45
CA THR A 2 53.67 -5.58 -37.40
C THR A 2 52.52 -4.78 -38.00
N MET A 3 52.06 -5.20 -39.18
CA MET A 3 50.88 -4.62 -39.83
C MET A 3 49.62 -5.07 -39.10
N LYS A 4 48.84 -4.13 -38.57
CA LYS A 4 47.51 -4.40 -38.00
C LYS A 4 46.51 -4.65 -39.14
N ALA A 5 45.99 -5.88 -39.21
CA ALA A 5 44.86 -6.20 -40.08
C ALA A 5 43.61 -5.43 -39.63
N LYS A 6 43.02 -4.63 -40.53
CA LYS A 6 41.73 -3.96 -40.29
C LYS A 6 40.63 -5.01 -40.40
N GLN A 7 40.04 -5.40 -39.26
CA GLN A 7 38.83 -6.24 -39.23
C GLN A 7 37.67 -5.52 -39.92
N THR A 8 37.25 -6.04 -41.06
CA THR A 8 36.08 -5.61 -41.81
C THR A 8 34.82 -6.19 -41.18
N ILE A 9 34.17 -5.40 -40.32
CA ILE A 9 32.88 -5.75 -39.71
C ILE A 9 31.85 -6.03 -40.82
N SER A 10 31.20 -7.19 -40.75
CA SER A 10 30.25 -7.65 -41.76
C SER A 10 29.00 -6.76 -41.82
N LEU A 11 28.35 -6.71 -42.98
CA LEU A 11 27.10 -5.97 -43.19
C LEU A 11 25.99 -6.44 -42.24
N GLN A 12 25.94 -7.74 -41.91
CA GLN A 12 25.01 -8.31 -40.93
C GLN A 12 25.29 -7.83 -39.51
N GLU A 13 26.55 -7.71 -39.08
CA GLU A 13 26.90 -7.16 -37.77
C GLU A 13 26.56 -5.68 -37.67
N LYS A 14 26.76 -4.90 -38.75
CA LYS A 14 26.33 -3.50 -38.81
C LYS A 14 24.80 -3.35 -38.74
N LEU A 15 24.06 -4.26 -39.38
CA LEU A 15 22.60 -4.28 -39.34
C LEU A 15 22.07 -4.66 -37.95
N ARG A 16 22.64 -5.70 -37.33
CA ARG A 16 22.33 -6.09 -35.94
C ARG A 16 22.67 -4.98 -34.95
N ALA A 17 23.79 -4.29 -35.14
CA ALA A 17 24.15 -3.13 -34.31
C ALA A 17 23.18 -1.96 -34.48
N ARG A 18 22.65 -1.72 -35.69
CA ARG A 18 21.61 -0.71 -35.94
C ARG A 18 20.25 -1.08 -35.35
N LEU A 19 19.86 -2.35 -35.40
CA LEU A 19 18.61 -2.85 -34.80
C LEU A 19 18.67 -2.88 -33.27
N ARG A 20 19.87 -3.07 -32.69
CA ARG A 20 20.12 -2.95 -31.24
C ARG A 20 20.20 -1.51 -30.73
N LYS A 21 20.25 -0.51 -31.62
CA LYS A 21 20.16 0.88 -31.19
C LYS A 21 18.74 1.14 -30.74
N GLU A 22 18.55 1.23 -29.43
CA GLU A 22 17.29 1.68 -28.83
C GLU A 22 16.83 2.96 -29.52
N ILE A 23 15.60 2.96 -30.03
CA ILE A 23 15.00 4.15 -30.60
C ILE A 23 14.96 5.19 -29.47
N PRO A 24 15.61 6.37 -29.63
CA PRO A 24 15.61 7.37 -28.58
C PRO A 24 14.19 7.85 -28.32
N VAL A 25 13.61 7.43 -27.20
CA VAL A 25 12.28 7.88 -26.78
C VAL A 25 12.36 9.38 -26.46
N SER A 26 11.50 10.19 -27.10
CA SER A 26 11.40 11.63 -26.85
C SER A 26 11.20 11.92 -25.35
N LYS A 27 11.75 13.05 -24.88
CA LYS A 27 11.59 13.49 -23.48
C LYS A 27 10.11 13.63 -23.10
N GLU A 28 9.28 14.14 -24.01
CA GLU A 28 7.83 14.27 -23.82
C GLU A 28 7.18 12.92 -23.57
N ARG A 29 7.44 11.93 -24.43
CA ARG A 29 6.89 10.57 -24.29
C ARG A 29 7.32 9.90 -22.98
N LYS A 30 8.52 10.20 -22.47
CA LYS A 30 8.96 9.73 -21.14
C LYS A 30 8.21 10.41 -19.99
N VAL A 31 7.79 11.66 -20.15
CA VAL A 31 7.03 12.40 -19.14
C VAL A 31 5.59 11.92 -19.13
N THR A 32 4.95 11.81 -20.30
CA THR A 32 3.59 11.28 -20.43
C THR A 32 3.46 9.90 -19.81
N TRP A 33 4.39 8.98 -20.13
CA TRP A 33 4.39 7.64 -19.53
C TRP A 33 4.53 7.66 -17.99
N LYS A 34 5.33 8.58 -17.44
CA LYS A 34 5.45 8.73 -15.97
C LYS A 34 4.18 9.27 -15.35
N LEU A 35 3.48 10.18 -16.03
CA LEU A 35 2.21 10.73 -15.58
C LEU A 35 1.09 9.69 -15.62
N GLU A 36 1.03 8.88 -16.67
CA GLU A 36 0.11 7.74 -16.76
C GLU A 36 0.33 6.74 -15.61
N ASN A 37 1.58 6.41 -15.32
CA ASN A 37 1.90 5.54 -14.18
C ASN A 37 1.51 6.15 -12.84
N LEU A 38 1.72 7.45 -12.65
CA LEU A 38 1.28 8.14 -11.43
C LEU A 38 -0.25 8.14 -11.31
N ALA A 39 -0.97 8.37 -12.41
CA ALA A 39 -2.43 8.31 -12.40
C ALA A 39 -2.93 6.91 -12.02
N ALA A 40 -2.33 5.86 -12.59
CA ALA A 40 -2.63 4.48 -12.24
C ALA A 40 -2.30 4.16 -10.77
N GLU A 41 -1.16 4.63 -10.26
CA GLU A 41 -0.77 4.46 -8.86
C GLU A 41 -1.74 5.18 -7.91
N ALA A 42 -2.16 6.40 -8.26
CA ALA A 42 -3.14 7.16 -7.49
C ALA A 42 -4.49 6.42 -7.42
N GLN A 43 -4.95 5.86 -8.55
CA GLN A 43 -6.18 5.06 -8.57
C GLN A 43 -6.05 3.79 -7.73
N ALA A 44 -4.92 3.09 -7.83
CA ALA A 44 -4.66 1.90 -7.01
C ALA A 44 -4.65 2.23 -5.51
N LEU A 45 -4.01 3.34 -5.12
CA LEU A 45 -4.00 3.82 -3.73
C LEU A 45 -5.40 4.21 -3.25
N HIS A 46 -6.21 4.84 -4.11
CA HIS A 46 -7.57 5.20 -3.76
C HIS A 46 -8.44 3.97 -3.45
N ILE A 47 -8.32 2.92 -4.28
CA ILE A 47 -9.01 1.64 -4.08
C ILE A 47 -8.54 0.99 -2.78
N GLU A 48 -7.22 0.85 -2.61
CA GLU A 48 -6.63 0.27 -1.39
C GLU A 48 -7.05 1.02 -0.13
N GLY A 49 -7.06 2.35 -0.16
CA GLY A 49 -7.52 3.15 0.96
C GLY A 49 -9.01 2.93 1.28
N LYS A 50 -9.86 2.68 0.27
CA LYS A 50 -11.29 2.40 0.48
C LYS A 50 -11.46 1.03 1.14
N ASP A 51 -10.71 0.05 0.67
CA ASP A 51 -10.72 -1.31 1.22
C ASP A 51 -10.24 -1.31 2.68
N ILE A 52 -9.14 -0.60 2.97
CA ILE A 52 -8.63 -0.43 4.34
C ILE A 52 -9.69 0.23 5.23
N ARG A 53 -10.32 1.31 4.76
CA ARG A 53 -11.38 1.99 5.53
C ARG A 53 -12.54 1.07 5.85
N ALA A 54 -13.08 0.38 4.85
CA ALA A 54 -14.19 -0.57 5.04
C ALA A 54 -13.82 -1.68 6.03
N HIS A 55 -12.57 -2.14 5.97
CA HIS A 55 -12.07 -3.15 6.89
C HIS A 55 -11.94 -2.60 8.33
N VAL A 56 -11.42 -1.38 8.50
CA VAL A 56 -11.34 -0.68 9.79
C VAL A 56 -12.73 -0.48 10.40
N GLU A 57 -13.74 -0.12 9.60
CA GLU A 57 -15.14 0.00 10.03
C GLU A 57 -15.71 -1.35 10.47
N THR A 58 -15.37 -2.42 9.76
CA THR A 58 -15.75 -3.80 10.12
C THR A 58 -15.12 -4.22 11.45
N ILE A 59 -13.83 -3.99 11.65
CA ILE A 59 -13.14 -4.30 12.92
C ILE A 59 -13.72 -3.47 14.04
N THR A 60 -13.96 -2.17 13.83
CA THR A 60 -14.57 -1.29 14.83
C THR A 60 -15.93 -1.83 15.28
N SER A 61 -16.74 -2.29 14.33
CA SER A 61 -18.05 -2.90 14.62
C SER A 61 -17.91 -4.22 15.38
N ARG A 62 -16.94 -5.08 15.01
CA ARG A 62 -16.66 -6.34 15.72
C ARG A 62 -16.13 -6.10 17.13
N VAL A 63 -15.30 -5.08 17.34
CA VAL A 63 -14.79 -4.68 18.66
C VAL A 63 -15.93 -4.18 19.55
N ALA A 64 -16.90 -3.47 18.99
CA ALA A 64 -18.07 -3.00 19.75
C ALA A 64 -18.98 -4.14 20.22
N THR A 65 -19.01 -5.27 19.50
CA THR A 65 -19.87 -6.43 19.83
C THR A 65 -19.14 -7.56 20.56
N THR A 66 -17.81 -7.61 20.47
CA THR A 66 -17.00 -8.62 21.15
C THR A 66 -16.74 -8.17 22.58
N LEU A 67 -17.42 -8.79 23.55
CA LEU A 67 -17.14 -8.55 24.97
C LEU A 67 -15.71 -9.00 25.30
N PRO A 68 -14.99 -8.29 26.19
CA PRO A 68 -13.73 -8.78 26.72
C PRO A 68 -14.00 -10.12 27.44
N PRO A 69 -13.08 -11.09 27.33
CA PRO A 69 -13.28 -12.41 27.92
C PRO A 69 -13.58 -12.30 29.41
N SER A 70 -14.60 -13.01 29.86
CA SER A 70 -14.93 -13.14 31.29
C SER A 70 -13.75 -13.68 32.09
N SER A 71 -13.74 -13.49 33.42
CA SER A 71 -12.67 -14.09 34.25
C SER A 71 -12.68 -15.61 34.09
N PRO A 72 -11.52 -16.27 34.01
CA PRO A 72 -11.47 -17.73 33.85
C PRO A 72 -12.30 -18.37 34.97
N PRO A 73 -13.12 -19.39 34.65
CA PRO A 73 -13.89 -20.07 35.67
C PRO A 73 -12.94 -20.55 36.77
N PRO A 74 -13.30 -20.41 38.06
CA PRO A 74 -12.48 -20.90 39.15
C PRO A 74 -12.18 -22.37 38.90
N ASN A 75 -10.94 -22.78 39.17
CA ASN A 75 -10.39 -24.11 38.94
C ASN A 75 -11.15 -25.16 39.78
N ARG A 76 -12.38 -25.46 39.39
CA ARG A 76 -13.19 -26.53 39.94
C ARG A 76 -12.83 -27.77 39.14
N GLU A 77 -12.33 -28.80 39.82
CA GLU A 77 -12.29 -30.13 39.23
C GLU A 77 -13.68 -30.43 38.66
N PRO A 78 -13.77 -30.73 37.35
CA PRO A 78 -15.06 -30.98 36.75
C PRO A 78 -15.64 -32.24 37.40
N LEU A 79 -16.89 -32.16 37.87
CA LEU A 79 -17.61 -33.28 38.50
C LEU A 79 -17.64 -34.54 37.62
N PHE A 80 -17.47 -34.36 36.32
CA PHE A 80 -17.31 -35.41 35.32
C PHE A 80 -16.13 -35.05 34.40
N ARG A 81 -15.28 -36.02 34.03
CA ARG A 81 -14.27 -35.79 32.99
C ARG A 81 -14.99 -35.48 31.69
N ALA A 82 -14.70 -34.34 31.08
CA ALA A 82 -15.15 -34.07 29.73
C ALA A 82 -14.47 -35.07 28.80
N ASP A 83 -15.25 -35.90 28.12
CA ASP A 83 -14.77 -36.71 27.00
C ASP A 83 -14.31 -35.71 25.93
N GLY A 84 -13.00 -35.54 25.77
CA GLY A 84 -12.37 -34.44 25.02
C GLY A 84 -12.68 -34.36 23.52
N GLN A 85 -13.66 -35.12 23.03
CA GLN A 85 -14.11 -35.16 21.63
C GLN A 85 -15.56 -34.67 21.42
N THR A 86 -16.38 -34.56 22.46
CA THR A 86 -17.83 -34.29 22.31
C THR A 86 -18.36 -33.14 23.16
N ALA A 87 -17.60 -32.64 24.13
CA ALA A 87 -18.03 -31.49 24.93
C ALA A 87 -17.90 -30.18 24.11
N PRO A 88 -18.96 -29.35 24.03
CA PRO A 88 -18.83 -28.01 23.46
C PRO A 88 -17.83 -27.18 24.29
N PRO A 89 -17.05 -26.29 23.66
CA PRO A 89 -16.09 -25.46 24.38
C PRO A 89 -16.81 -24.65 25.46
N SER A 90 -16.12 -24.42 26.57
CA SER A 90 -16.65 -23.55 27.62
C SER A 90 -16.90 -22.15 27.06
N GLN A 91 -17.88 -21.44 27.62
CA GLN A 91 -18.20 -20.08 27.19
C GLN A 91 -16.97 -19.16 27.25
N TYR A 92 -16.14 -19.31 28.30
CA TYR A 92 -14.86 -18.61 28.42
C TYR A 92 -13.88 -18.92 27.29
N GLU A 93 -13.71 -20.18 26.90
CA GLU A 93 -12.83 -20.56 25.78
C GLU A 93 -13.34 -20.03 24.44
N ALA A 94 -14.67 -20.01 24.24
CA ALA A 94 -15.29 -19.44 23.04
C ALA A 94 -15.08 -17.91 22.96
N GLU A 95 -15.29 -17.20 24.08
CA GLU A 95 -15.03 -15.76 24.20
C GLU A 95 -13.55 -15.43 23.96
N LEU A 96 -12.63 -16.18 24.57
CA LEU A 96 -11.19 -16.00 24.43
C LEU A 96 -10.72 -16.27 23.00
N LYS A 97 -11.25 -17.30 22.34
CA LYS A 97 -10.95 -17.59 20.93
C LYS A 97 -11.45 -16.48 20.00
N ALA A 98 -12.68 -16.00 20.21
CA ALA A 98 -13.23 -14.90 19.42
C ALA A 98 -12.41 -13.62 19.57
N TYR A 99 -11.99 -13.30 20.80
CA TYR A 99 -11.16 -12.15 21.10
C TYR A 99 -9.75 -12.27 20.49
N ASN A 100 -9.11 -13.43 20.58
CA ASN A 100 -7.79 -13.67 19.98
C ASN A 100 -7.82 -13.58 18.45
N ASN A 101 -8.87 -14.11 17.81
CA ASN A 101 -9.04 -13.97 16.37
C ASN A 101 -9.16 -12.49 15.96
N LEU A 102 -9.94 -11.71 16.73
CA LEU A 102 -10.08 -10.27 16.49
C LEU A 102 -8.74 -9.52 16.64
N LEU A 103 -7.93 -9.88 17.63
CA LEU A 103 -6.59 -9.31 17.80
C LEU A 103 -5.65 -9.68 16.64
N GLN A 104 -5.67 -10.93 16.19
CA GLN A 104 -4.85 -11.39 15.09
C GLN A 104 -5.23 -10.71 13.77
N ASP A 105 -6.53 -10.62 13.47
CA ASP A 105 -7.07 -9.87 12.33
C ASP A 105 -6.56 -8.42 12.40
N TRP A 106 -6.71 -7.77 13.55
CA TRP A 106 -6.26 -6.40 13.75
C TRP A 106 -4.75 -6.20 13.51
N GLN A 107 -3.91 -7.12 13.99
CA GLN A 107 -2.46 -7.06 13.79
C GLN A 107 -2.04 -7.14 12.32
N VAL A 108 -2.74 -7.95 11.51
CA VAL A 108 -2.49 -8.01 10.06
C VAL A 108 -2.81 -6.66 9.43
N HIS A 109 -3.98 -6.10 9.75
CA HIS A 109 -4.44 -4.85 9.15
C HIS A 109 -3.63 -3.62 9.59
N GLN A 110 -3.03 -3.63 10.78
CA GLN A 110 -2.07 -2.59 11.17
C GLN A 110 -0.87 -2.49 10.21
N LYS A 111 -0.41 -3.63 9.66
CA LYS A 111 0.67 -3.63 8.68
C LYS A 111 0.22 -3.03 7.36
N ASP A 112 -1.01 -3.33 6.93
CA ASP A 112 -1.60 -2.79 5.70
C ASP A 112 -1.75 -1.27 5.77
N ILE A 113 -2.30 -0.75 6.88
CA ILE A 113 -2.43 0.70 7.13
C ILE A 113 -1.05 1.39 7.06
N LYS A 114 -0.03 0.80 7.70
CA LYS A 114 1.33 1.34 7.67
C LYS A 114 1.94 1.30 6.27
N ASN A 115 1.70 0.24 5.50
CA ASN A 115 2.20 0.09 4.14
C ASN A 115 1.52 1.08 3.19
N PHE A 116 0.20 1.28 3.33
CA PHE A 116 -0.56 2.29 2.61
C PHE A 116 0.04 3.69 2.83
N GLY A 117 0.26 4.09 4.08
CA GLY A 117 0.89 5.38 4.41
C GLY A 117 2.25 5.57 3.72
N LYS A 118 3.11 4.54 3.77
CA LYS A 118 4.42 4.57 3.08
C LYS A 118 4.31 4.68 1.55
N ARG A 119 3.25 4.12 0.95
CA ARG A 119 3.04 4.22 -0.51
C ARG A 119 2.53 5.61 -0.88
N VAL A 120 1.63 6.19 -0.09
CA VAL A 120 1.21 7.59 -0.24
C VAL A 120 2.41 8.55 -0.13
N ASP A 121 3.31 8.32 0.83
CA ASP A 121 4.53 9.13 0.96
C ASP A 121 5.46 9.00 -0.27
N ARG A 122 5.62 7.78 -0.79
CA ARG A 122 6.39 7.53 -2.03
C ARG A 122 5.76 8.22 -3.24
N PHE A 123 4.45 8.15 -3.38
CA PHE A 123 3.70 8.85 -4.42
C PHE A 123 3.92 10.37 -4.33
N ALA A 124 3.85 10.94 -3.13
CA ALA A 124 4.11 12.36 -2.88
C ALA A 124 5.53 12.78 -3.31
N ILE A 125 6.55 11.97 -2.98
CA ILE A 125 7.94 12.21 -3.37
C ILE A 125 8.11 12.14 -4.90
N ALA A 126 7.49 11.15 -5.54
CA ALA A 126 7.53 10.98 -6.99
C ALA A 126 6.91 12.18 -7.70
N LEU A 127 5.73 12.62 -7.26
CA LEU A 127 5.04 13.80 -7.79
C LEU A 127 5.86 15.08 -7.59
N LYS A 128 6.42 15.30 -6.39
CA LYS A 128 7.29 16.46 -6.10
C LYS A 128 8.53 16.48 -7.02
N THR A 129 9.13 15.32 -7.26
CA THR A 129 10.27 15.19 -8.16
C THR A 129 9.88 15.49 -9.60
N LEU A 130 8.70 15.04 -10.03
CA LEU A 130 8.18 15.31 -11.37
C LEU A 130 7.87 16.79 -11.56
N LYS A 131 7.17 17.41 -10.60
CA LYS A 131 6.91 18.87 -10.58
C LYS A 131 8.20 19.69 -10.59
N LYS A 132 9.25 19.28 -9.87
CA LYS A 132 10.53 19.99 -9.89
C LYS A 132 11.24 19.90 -11.25
N ARG A 133 11.10 18.78 -11.96
CA ARG A 133 11.80 18.53 -13.24
C ARG A 133 11.04 19.04 -14.45
N TYR A 134 9.71 19.08 -14.37
CA TYR A 134 8.83 19.30 -15.52
C TYR A 134 7.71 20.31 -15.24
N GLY A 135 7.49 20.69 -13.98
CA GLY A 135 6.54 21.74 -13.63
C GLY A 135 7.11 23.09 -14.05
N SER A 136 6.27 23.85 -14.75
CA SER A 136 6.57 25.11 -15.42
C SER A 136 7.38 26.11 -14.56
N SER A 137 8.70 26.10 -14.76
CA SER A 137 9.58 27.24 -14.52
C SER A 137 10.13 27.68 -15.88
N GLY A 138 9.38 28.54 -16.57
CA GLY A 138 9.96 29.49 -17.52
C GLY A 138 9.92 29.21 -19.03
N SER A 139 9.24 28.18 -19.55
CA SER A 139 9.13 28.01 -21.02
C SER A 139 7.70 28.19 -21.50
N GLY A 140 7.34 29.41 -21.91
CA GLY A 140 6.02 29.84 -22.38
C GLY A 140 5.52 29.23 -23.69
N LYS A 141 5.75 27.94 -23.96
CA LYS A 141 5.15 27.24 -25.11
C LYS A 141 4.77 25.79 -24.73
N ALA A 142 3.47 25.52 -24.79
CA ALA A 142 2.85 24.21 -24.96
C ALA A 142 3.17 23.10 -23.94
N PHE A 143 2.86 23.32 -22.66
CA PHE A 143 2.79 22.26 -21.63
C PHE A 143 1.42 22.16 -20.93
N CYS A 144 0.36 22.71 -21.53
CA CYS A 144 -0.98 22.78 -20.93
C CYS A 144 -1.46 21.40 -20.39
N ASP A 145 -1.37 20.35 -21.21
CA ASP A 145 -1.82 19.01 -20.81
C ASP A 145 -0.96 18.38 -19.71
N THR A 146 0.35 18.62 -19.73
CA THR A 146 1.27 18.08 -18.72
C THR A 146 1.07 18.79 -17.39
N ASP A 147 0.87 20.11 -17.42
CA ASP A 147 0.58 20.91 -16.23
C ASP A 147 -0.77 20.51 -15.62
N HIS A 148 -1.82 20.32 -16.44
CA HIS A 148 -3.11 19.79 -15.96
C HIS A 148 -2.99 18.39 -15.35
N GLN A 149 -2.19 17.50 -15.93
CA GLN A 149 -1.97 16.17 -15.36
C GLN A 149 -1.18 16.20 -14.04
N LEU A 150 -0.21 17.11 -13.92
CA LEU A 150 0.53 17.34 -12.66
C LEU A 150 -0.35 17.96 -11.57
N GLU A 151 -1.27 18.84 -11.95
CA GLU A 151 -2.26 19.43 -11.05
C GLU A 151 -3.27 18.37 -10.59
N SER A 152 -3.84 17.59 -11.52
CA SER A 152 -4.73 16.47 -11.22
C SER A 152 -4.08 15.45 -10.29
N SER A 153 -2.81 15.09 -10.52
CA SER A 153 -2.04 14.23 -9.62
C SER A 153 -1.81 14.86 -8.24
N GLY A 154 -1.74 16.20 -8.17
CA GLY A 154 -1.68 16.96 -6.92
C GLY A 154 -2.98 16.88 -6.12
N ASN A 155 -4.12 17.03 -6.79
CA ASN A 155 -5.44 16.87 -6.18
C ASN A 155 -5.64 15.42 -5.71
N ALA A 156 -5.17 14.44 -6.50
CA ALA A 156 -5.19 13.04 -6.08
C ALA A 156 -4.36 12.80 -4.82
N LEU A 157 -3.16 13.40 -4.71
CA LEU A 157 -2.36 13.32 -3.49
C LEU A 157 -3.09 13.91 -2.29
N HIS A 158 -3.73 15.07 -2.45
CA HIS A 158 -4.51 15.70 -1.39
C HIS A 158 -5.63 14.78 -0.89
N ASN A 159 -6.43 14.23 -1.80
CA ASN A 159 -7.50 13.28 -1.47
C ASN A 159 -6.97 12.03 -0.75
N LEU A 160 -5.83 11.49 -1.19
CA LEU A 160 -5.19 10.34 -0.53
C LEU A 160 -4.70 10.67 0.89
N GLN A 161 -4.24 11.90 1.12
CA GLN A 161 -3.85 12.37 2.45
C GLN A 161 -5.05 12.55 3.37
N GLU A 162 -6.16 13.09 2.87
CA GLU A 162 -7.42 13.17 3.63
C GLU A 162 -7.92 11.77 3.98
N GLN A 163 -7.95 10.86 3.00
CA GLN A 163 -8.35 9.47 3.21
C GLN A 163 -7.46 8.76 4.24
N ARG A 164 -6.16 9.03 4.23
CA ARG A 164 -5.24 8.55 5.28
C ARG A 164 -5.62 9.10 6.66
N GLY A 165 -5.91 10.40 6.77
CA GLY A 165 -6.35 11.01 8.02
C GLY A 165 -7.67 10.44 8.56
N ASP A 166 -8.62 10.17 7.67
CA ASP A 166 -9.88 9.48 7.98
C ASP A 166 -9.63 8.08 8.56
N ILE A 167 -8.76 7.31 7.90
CA ILE A 167 -8.36 5.97 8.36
C ILE A 167 -7.69 6.07 9.73
N GLU A 168 -6.72 6.97 9.92
CA GLU A 168 -6.03 7.16 11.20
C GLU A 168 -7.02 7.52 12.34
N THR A 169 -8.01 8.37 12.04
CA THR A 169 -9.08 8.74 12.98
C THR A 169 -9.98 7.55 13.32
N ALA A 170 -10.35 6.73 12.33
CA ALA A 170 -11.15 5.53 12.55
C ALA A 170 -10.38 4.49 13.37
N VAL A 171 -9.09 4.31 13.09
CA VAL A 171 -8.18 3.43 13.85
C VAL A 171 -8.06 3.88 15.31
N ALA A 172 -7.98 5.18 15.58
CA ALA A 172 -7.91 5.71 16.94
C ALA A 172 -9.14 5.40 17.81
N LYS A 173 -10.30 5.11 17.18
CA LYS A 173 -11.52 4.69 17.90
C LYS A 173 -11.47 3.22 18.33
N ILE A 174 -10.58 2.42 17.78
CA ILE A 174 -10.46 0.98 18.10
C ILE A 174 -9.80 0.83 19.46
N ARG A 175 -10.58 0.44 20.47
CA ARG A 175 -10.12 0.19 21.85
C ARG A 175 -9.68 -1.26 22.04
N LEU A 176 -8.72 -1.72 21.24
CA LEU A 176 -8.04 -3.00 21.46
C LEU A 176 -6.72 -2.76 22.20
N PRO A 177 -6.31 -3.64 23.14
CA PRO A 177 -4.99 -3.57 23.74
C PRO A 177 -3.96 -3.76 22.64
N VAL A 178 -3.27 -2.68 22.28
CA VAL A 178 -2.09 -2.74 21.44
C VAL A 178 -1.06 -3.52 22.26
N GLU A 179 -0.70 -4.71 21.80
CA GLU A 179 0.39 -5.47 22.41
C GLU A 179 1.60 -4.53 22.49
N LYS A 180 2.00 -4.16 23.72
CA LYS A 180 3.26 -3.48 23.94
C LYS A 180 4.31 -4.47 23.50
N THR A 181 4.80 -4.31 22.26
CA THR A 181 5.94 -5.07 21.76
C THR A 181 7.06 -4.83 22.78
N ARG A 182 7.36 -5.85 23.61
CA ARG A 182 8.54 -5.81 24.47
C ARG A 182 9.71 -5.64 23.51
N ARG A 183 10.32 -4.45 23.58
CA ARG A 183 11.59 -4.15 22.92
C ARG A 183 12.68 -5.05 23.46
#